data_AF-A0A9D8P9Y6-F1
#
_entry.id   AF-A0A9D8P9Y6-F1
#
_cell.length_a   1.000
_cell.length_b   1.000
_cell.length_c   1.000
_cell.angle_alpha   90.00
_cell.angle_beta   90.00
_cell.angle_gamma   90.00
#
_symmetry.space_group_name_H-M   'P 1'
#
loop_
_entity.id
_entity.type
_entity.pdbx_description
1 polymer ?
#
loop_
_entity_poly.entity_id
_entity_poly.type
_entity_poly.pdbx_seq_one_letter_code
_entity_poly.pdbx_strand_id
1 'polypeptide(L)'
;MKLRLSLAVPVAVVSGVVTLLAFFIRVEPLTTVFPVLLQWAATLAAIALLAGIVNLMSVHIRKVSAFSAGWAYSAVLVIAFVFVIFMWLLGYAAAFAPDEPTRADVIKLSQESLNVAFQFVQTPVEASLSALLVVVMVLAGARLIRARRHWSAVLFILVSLFLLVSLAPLGPLSFAQGLRDLLIQPLAMGAARGILLGIALGAVATGLRVIIGVDHPYGD
;
A
#
# COMPACT_ATOMS: atom_id res chain seq x y z
N MET A 1 -15.60 -30.41 18.59
CA MET A 1 -15.04 -29.40 17.66
C MET A 1 -16.02 -28.99 16.55
N LYS A 2 -16.78 -29.92 15.94
CA LYS A 2 -17.76 -29.64 14.85
C LYS A 2 -18.88 -28.63 15.18
N LEU A 3 -19.36 -28.56 16.43
CA LEU A 3 -20.42 -27.60 16.83
C LEU A 3 -19.96 -26.12 16.86
N ARG A 4 -18.68 -25.85 17.10
CA ARG A 4 -18.16 -24.46 17.13
C ARG A 4 -18.00 -23.88 15.72
N LEU A 5 -17.63 -24.73 14.75
CA LEU A 5 -17.55 -24.37 13.33
C LEU A 5 -18.92 -24.06 12.72
N SER A 6 -19.95 -24.80 13.12
CA SER A 6 -21.32 -24.61 12.62
C SER A 6 -21.94 -23.26 13.02
N LEU A 7 -21.46 -22.62 14.09
CA LEU A 7 -21.98 -21.33 14.56
C LEU A 7 -21.22 -20.14 13.94
N ALA A 8 -19.98 -20.33 13.52
CA ALA A 8 -19.14 -19.24 13.00
C ALA A 8 -19.69 -18.67 11.68
N VAL A 9 -20.16 -19.54 10.78
CA VAL A 9 -20.71 -19.12 9.47
C VAL A 9 -22.01 -18.33 9.63
N PRO A 10 -23.04 -18.79 10.38
CA PRO A 10 -24.23 -17.98 10.66
C PRO A 10 -23.91 -16.64 11.32
N VAL A 11 -22.97 -16.61 12.27
CA VAL A 11 -22.57 -15.36 12.94
C VAL A 11 -21.91 -14.40 11.95
N ALA A 12 -21.02 -14.89 11.07
CA ALA A 12 -20.38 -14.07 10.04
C ALA A 12 -21.40 -13.51 9.04
N VAL A 13 -22.33 -14.34 8.56
CA VAL A 13 -23.40 -13.93 7.65
C VAL A 13 -24.30 -12.89 8.30
N VAL A 14 -24.82 -13.16 9.51
CA VAL A 14 -25.72 -12.24 10.22
C VAL A 14 -25.03 -10.92 10.53
N SER A 15 -23.80 -10.95 11.07
CA SER A 15 -23.05 -9.72 11.35
C SER A 15 -22.76 -8.90 10.09
N GLY A 16 -22.43 -9.55 8.96
CA GLY A 16 -22.25 -8.89 7.67
C GLY A 16 -23.54 -8.24 7.14
N VAL A 17 -24.65 -8.98 7.17
CA VAL A 17 -25.97 -8.46 6.75
C VAL A 17 -26.41 -7.30 7.63
N VAL A 18 -26.29 -7.44 8.96
CA VAL A 18 -26.64 -6.37 9.91
C VAL A 18 -25.77 -5.13 9.68
N THR A 19 -24.47 -5.30 9.43
CA THR A 19 -23.57 -4.17 9.14
C THR A 19 -23.97 -3.45 7.85
N LEU A 20 -24.29 -4.19 6.78
CA LEU A 20 -24.77 -3.62 5.51
C LEU A 20 -26.10 -2.89 5.68
N LEU A 21 -27.07 -3.50 6.36
CA LEU A 21 -28.36 -2.87 6.63
C LEU A 21 -28.19 -1.60 7.47
N ALA A 22 -27.35 -1.64 8.49
CA ALA A 22 -27.11 -0.49 9.36
C ALA A 22 -26.36 0.66 8.66
N PHE A 23 -25.61 0.36 7.60
CA PHE A 23 -24.98 1.39 6.77
C PHE A 23 -26.01 2.15 5.91
N PHE A 24 -26.98 1.45 5.32
CA PHE A 24 -27.98 2.06 4.41
C PHE A 24 -29.24 2.56 5.13
N ILE A 25 -29.68 1.89 6.19
CA ILE A 25 -30.94 2.16 6.89
C ILE A 25 -30.64 2.81 8.25
N ARG A 26 -30.94 4.10 8.36
CA ARG A 26 -30.71 4.90 9.57
C ARG A 26 -31.92 4.90 10.49
N VAL A 27 -32.20 3.75 11.11
CA VAL A 27 -33.24 3.62 12.14
C VAL A 27 -32.63 3.11 13.44
N GLU A 28 -33.21 3.49 14.58
CA GLU A 28 -32.91 2.85 15.86
C GLU A 28 -33.58 1.46 15.85
N PRO A 29 -32.86 0.35 16.12
CA PRO A 29 -31.59 0.18 16.83
C PRO A 29 -30.32 0.05 15.96
N LEU A 30 -30.40 0.13 14.63
CA LEU A 30 -29.24 -0.11 13.76
C LEU A 30 -28.15 0.97 13.91
N THR A 31 -28.55 2.22 14.15
CA THR A 31 -27.63 3.35 14.36
C THR A 31 -26.78 3.21 15.63
N THR A 32 -27.22 2.45 16.64
CA THR A 32 -26.45 2.20 17.87
C THR A 32 -25.52 1.00 17.75
N VAL A 33 -25.94 -0.04 17.00
CA VAL A 33 -25.16 -1.26 16.80
C VAL A 33 -24.04 -1.08 15.77
N PHE A 34 -24.25 -0.26 14.73
CA PHE A 34 -23.26 -0.01 13.67
C PHE A 34 -21.86 0.39 14.17
N PRO A 35 -21.69 1.43 15.03
CA PRO A 35 -20.36 1.81 15.50
C PRO A 35 -19.69 0.71 16.34
N VAL A 36 -20.47 -0.09 17.08
CA VAL A 36 -19.96 -1.22 17.85
C VAL A 36 -19.40 -2.30 16.92
N LEU A 37 -20.16 -2.69 15.89
CA LEU A 37 -19.69 -3.65 14.89
C LEU A 37 -18.44 -3.15 14.15
N LEU A 38 -18.40 -1.86 13.81
CA LEU A 38 -17.25 -1.26 13.14
C LEU A 38 -16.02 -1.21 14.04
N GLN A 39 -16.20 -0.95 15.33
CA GLN A 39 -15.11 -1.01 16.31
C GLN A 39 -14.56 -2.43 16.44
N TRP A 40 -15.42 -3.44 16.52
CA TRP A 40 -15.00 -4.85 16.57
C TRP A 40 -14.25 -5.24 15.30
N ALA A 41 -14.76 -4.86 14.13
CA ALA A 41 -14.10 -5.09 12.85
C ALA A 41 -12.71 -4.42 12.79
N ALA A 42 -12.59 -3.17 13.25
CA ALA A 42 -11.32 -2.45 13.31
C ALA A 42 -10.32 -3.11 14.28
N THR A 43 -10.78 -3.57 15.45
CA THR A 43 -9.94 -4.30 16.40
C THR A 43 -9.45 -5.64 15.81
N LEU A 44 -10.33 -6.41 15.17
CA LEU A 44 -9.96 -7.66 14.51
C LEU A 44 -8.99 -7.42 13.35
N ALA A 45 -9.20 -6.38 12.55
CA ALA A 45 -8.29 -5.99 11.47
C ALA A 45 -6.90 -5.61 12.00
N ALA A 46 -6.83 -4.88 13.12
CA ALA A 46 -5.55 -4.55 13.77
C ALA A 46 -4.81 -5.81 14.24
N ILE A 47 -5.51 -6.77 14.86
CA ILE A 47 -4.92 -8.04 15.29
C ILE A 47 -4.45 -8.85 14.07
N ALA A 48 -5.26 -8.91 13.00
CA ALA A 48 -4.90 -9.60 11.76
C ALA A 48 -3.67 -8.99 11.09
N LEU A 49 -3.55 -7.66 11.08
CA LEU A 49 -2.38 -6.95 10.59
C LEU A 49 -1.12 -7.34 11.39
N LEU A 50 -1.22 -7.35 12.72
CA LEU A 50 -0.11 -7.78 13.58
C LEU A 50 0.30 -9.23 13.29
N ALA A 51 -0.67 -10.15 13.17
CA ALA A 51 -0.40 -11.53 12.81
C ALA A 51 0.29 -11.64 11.44
N GLY A 52 -0.14 -10.82 10.46
CA GLY A 52 0.49 -10.73 9.14
C GLY A 52 1.94 -10.25 9.21
N ILE A 53 2.22 -9.21 10.00
CA ILE A 53 3.57 -8.71 10.24
C ILE A 53 4.43 -9.79 10.89
N VAL A 54 3.95 -10.44 11.95
CA VAL A 54 4.68 -11.51 12.64
C VAL A 54 4.99 -12.66 11.68
N ASN A 55 4.03 -13.06 10.84
CA ASN A 55 4.24 -14.10 9.83
C ASN A 55 5.32 -13.70 8.81
N LEU A 56 5.21 -12.50 8.23
CA LEU A 56 6.18 -11.98 7.28
C LEU A 56 7.60 -11.94 7.89
N MET A 57 7.71 -11.39 9.09
CA MET A 57 8.99 -11.29 9.80
C MET A 57 9.54 -12.68 10.16
N SER A 58 8.71 -13.62 10.60
CA SER A 58 9.15 -14.99 10.90
C SER A 58 9.76 -15.67 9.68
N VAL A 59 9.11 -15.55 8.52
CA VAL A 59 9.60 -16.13 7.26
C VAL A 59 10.95 -15.50 6.87
N HIS A 60 11.06 -14.18 6.89
CA HIS A 60 12.28 -13.50 6.46
C HIS A 60 13.43 -13.65 7.46
N ILE A 61 13.16 -13.59 8.77
CA ILE A 61 14.18 -13.83 9.80
C ILE A 61 14.72 -15.26 9.70
N ARG A 62 13.85 -16.26 9.55
CA ARG A 62 14.28 -17.66 9.34
C ARG A 62 15.12 -17.81 8.08
N LYS A 63 14.74 -17.11 7.01
CA LYS A 63 15.47 -17.10 5.74
C LYS A 63 16.88 -16.53 5.89
N VAL A 64 17.02 -15.47 6.68
CA VAL A 64 18.30 -14.82 7.03
C VAL A 64 19.15 -15.72 7.93
N SER A 65 18.58 -16.26 9.00
CA SER A 65 19.31 -17.12 9.95
C SER A 65 19.83 -18.40 9.31
N ALA A 66 19.10 -18.93 8.31
CA ALA A 66 19.49 -20.14 7.58
C ALA A 66 20.41 -19.85 6.37
N PHE A 67 20.78 -18.59 6.09
CA PHE A 67 21.59 -18.18 4.93
C PHE A 67 21.13 -18.77 3.59
N SER A 68 19.83 -18.99 3.45
CA SER A 68 19.25 -19.61 2.26
C SER A 68 19.28 -18.70 1.02
N ALA A 69 19.01 -19.24 -0.16
CA ALA A 69 19.07 -18.48 -1.42
C ALA A 69 18.25 -17.17 -1.37
N GLY A 70 18.91 -16.04 -1.63
CA GLY A 70 18.31 -14.70 -1.55
C GLY A 70 18.10 -14.18 -0.12
N TRP A 71 18.85 -14.67 0.87
CA TRP A 71 18.81 -14.18 2.26
C TRP A 71 19.15 -12.69 2.38
N ALA A 72 20.06 -12.17 1.53
CA ALA A 72 20.47 -10.76 1.59
C ALA A 72 19.28 -9.80 1.40
N TYR A 73 18.37 -10.10 0.47
CA TYR A 73 17.15 -9.32 0.28
C TYR A 73 16.23 -9.37 1.49
N SER A 74 16.12 -10.54 2.14
CA SER A 74 15.38 -10.65 3.40
C SER A 74 16.03 -9.87 4.54
N ALA A 75 17.36 -9.82 4.60
CA ALA A 75 18.08 -9.03 5.60
C ALA A 75 17.80 -7.54 5.41
N VAL A 76 17.82 -7.05 4.17
CA VAL A 76 17.45 -5.66 3.84
C VAL A 76 16.02 -5.37 4.29
N LEU A 77 15.06 -6.24 4.03
CA LEU A 77 13.67 -6.07 4.48
C LEU A 77 13.59 -5.98 6.01
N VAL A 78 14.23 -6.90 6.73
CA VAL A 78 14.18 -6.94 8.21
C VAL A 78 14.83 -5.69 8.80
N ILE A 79 15.99 -5.27 8.28
CA ILE A 79 16.68 -4.06 8.72
C ILE A 79 15.83 -2.82 8.46
N ALA A 80 15.24 -2.70 7.26
CA ALA A 80 14.36 -1.58 6.91
C ALA A 80 13.13 -1.52 7.82
N PHE A 81 12.51 -2.67 8.11
CA PHE A 81 11.36 -2.75 9.02
C PHE A 81 11.72 -2.27 10.43
N VAL A 82 12.84 -2.75 10.98
CA VAL A 82 13.34 -2.32 12.30
C VAL A 82 13.70 -0.84 12.30
N PHE A 83 14.32 -0.35 11.23
CA PHE A 83 14.67 1.06 11.08
C PHE A 83 13.44 1.98 11.12
N VAL A 84 12.37 1.62 10.40
CA VAL A 84 11.11 2.39 10.40
C VAL A 84 10.47 2.42 11.79
N ILE A 85 10.40 1.27 12.47
CA ILE A 85 9.89 1.21 13.85
C ILE A 85 10.75 2.06 14.79
N PHE A 86 12.06 1.98 14.65
CA PHE A 86 13.00 2.75 15.46
C PHE A 86 12.84 4.26 15.25
N MET A 87 12.72 4.72 14.00
CA MET A 87 12.46 6.13 13.68
C MET A 87 11.12 6.60 14.25
N TRP A 88 10.07 5.78 14.13
CA TRP A 88 8.77 6.09 14.73
C TRP A 88 8.86 6.21 16.25
N LEU A 89 9.55 5.27 16.92
CA LEU A 89 9.73 5.27 18.37
C LEU A 89 10.53 6.47 18.86
N LEU A 90 11.57 6.89 18.13
CA LEU A 90 12.33 8.11 18.46
C LEU A 90 11.46 9.36 18.37
N GLY A 91 10.65 9.49 17.32
CA GLY A 91 9.70 10.60 17.20
C GLY A 91 8.64 10.61 18.30
N TYR A 92 8.19 9.43 18.72
CA TYR A 92 7.28 9.28 19.87
C TYR A 92 7.94 9.63 21.21
N ALA A 93 9.17 9.17 21.46
CA ALA A 93 9.90 9.42 22.70
C ALA A 93 10.29 10.91 22.86
N ALA A 94 10.64 11.58 21.76
CA ALA A 94 10.92 13.02 21.74
C ALA A 94 9.68 13.86 22.09
N ALA A 95 8.48 13.27 21.98
CA ALA A 95 7.24 13.88 22.40
C ALA A 95 6.90 13.68 23.90
N PHE A 96 7.85 13.21 24.71
CA PHE A 96 7.77 13.25 26.18
C PHE A 96 8.84 14.18 26.76
N ALA A 97 9.36 15.11 25.96
CA ALA A 97 10.26 16.15 26.42
C ALA A 97 9.58 17.02 27.50
N PRO A 98 10.35 17.65 28.42
CA PRO A 98 9.81 18.29 29.63
C PRO A 98 8.77 19.40 29.40
N ASP A 99 8.72 19.96 28.19
CA ASP A 99 7.74 20.97 27.80
C ASP A 99 6.48 20.25 27.31
N GLU A 100 5.42 20.18 28.12
CA GLU A 100 4.19 19.41 27.86
C GLU A 100 3.72 19.51 26.40
N PRO A 101 4.06 18.54 25.54
CA PRO A 101 3.69 18.61 24.14
C PRO A 101 2.24 18.14 24.02
N THR A 102 1.44 18.87 23.25
CA THR A 102 0.04 18.48 23.06
C THR A 102 0.01 17.15 22.29
N ARG A 103 -1.04 16.32 22.44
CA ARG A 103 -1.23 15.08 21.65
C ARG A 103 -1.05 15.28 20.13
N ALA A 104 -1.32 16.48 19.63
CA ALA A 104 -1.10 16.88 18.24
C ALA A 104 0.39 16.98 17.87
N ASP A 105 1.25 17.43 18.79
CA ASP A 105 2.69 17.60 18.58
C ASP A 105 3.40 16.25 18.56
N VAL A 106 2.95 15.30 19.40
CA VAL A 106 3.40 13.90 19.39
C VAL A 106 3.15 13.24 18.02
N ILE A 107 1.95 13.46 17.46
CA ILE A 107 1.58 12.90 16.16
C ILE A 107 2.42 13.56 15.06
N LYS A 108 2.61 14.88 15.08
CA LYS A 108 3.43 15.57 14.08
C LYS A 108 4.89 15.09 14.11
N LEU A 109 5.50 15.00 15.28
CA LEU A 109 6.90 14.62 15.43
C LEU A 109 7.16 13.17 14.99
N SER A 110 6.22 12.26 15.27
CA SER A 110 6.28 10.88 14.76
C SER A 110 6.07 10.78 13.24
N GLN A 111 5.28 11.69 12.63
CA GLN A 111 5.15 11.77 11.16
C GLN A 111 6.42 12.32 10.51
N GLU A 112 7.05 13.33 11.12
CA GLU A 112 8.32 13.88 10.64
C GLU A 112 9.46 12.87 10.72
N SER A 113 9.52 12.05 11.78
CA SER A 113 10.55 11.01 11.88
C SER A 113 10.38 9.92 10.82
N LEU A 114 9.14 9.58 10.45
CA LEU A 114 8.87 8.67 9.33
C LEU A 114 9.28 9.27 7.97
N ASN A 115 9.16 10.58 7.80
CA ASN A 115 9.56 11.29 6.57
C ASN A 115 11.04 11.07 6.22
N VAL A 116 11.89 10.85 7.22
CA VAL A 116 13.31 10.50 7.01
C VAL A 116 13.43 9.21 6.20
N ALA A 117 12.67 8.16 6.52
CA ALA A 117 12.66 6.93 5.73
C ALA A 117 12.17 7.17 4.29
N PHE A 118 11.17 8.03 4.10
CA PHE A 118 10.70 8.40 2.76
C PHE A 118 11.76 9.14 1.94
N GLN A 119 12.44 10.11 2.53
CA GLN A 119 13.41 10.95 1.83
C GLN A 119 14.73 10.24 1.54
N PHE A 120 15.19 9.38 2.46
CA PHE A 120 16.49 8.74 2.34
C PHE A 120 16.45 7.30 1.84
N VAL A 121 15.29 6.62 1.89
CA VAL A 121 15.16 5.24 1.40
C VAL A 121 14.21 5.18 0.21
N GLN A 122 12.96 5.62 0.36
CA GLN A 122 11.96 5.45 -0.70
C GLN A 122 12.24 6.33 -1.93
N THR A 123 12.45 7.63 -1.73
CA THR A 123 12.66 8.60 -2.81
C THR A 123 13.89 8.27 -3.66
N PRO A 124 15.05 7.89 -3.07
CA PRO A 124 16.22 7.49 -3.87
C PRO A 124 16.02 6.17 -4.60
N VAL A 125 15.28 5.21 -4.03
CA VAL A 125 14.94 3.96 -4.71
C VAL A 125 14.03 4.24 -5.90
N GLU A 126 12.99 5.04 -5.75
CA GLU A 126 12.12 5.48 -6.85
C GLU A 126 12.89 6.25 -7.93
N ALA A 127 13.80 7.14 -7.52
CA ALA A 127 14.68 7.85 -8.44
C ALA A 127 15.61 6.89 -9.22
N SER A 128 16.18 5.89 -8.55
CA SER A 128 17.04 4.90 -9.20
C SER A 128 16.28 4.02 -10.20
N LEU A 129 15.05 3.62 -9.87
CA LEU A 129 14.18 2.83 -10.75
C LEU A 129 13.71 3.65 -11.95
N SER A 130 13.36 4.92 -11.74
CA SER A 130 13.00 5.83 -12.85
C SER A 130 14.20 6.13 -13.75
N ALA A 131 15.41 6.28 -13.19
CA ALA A 131 16.64 6.42 -13.97
C ALA A 131 16.93 5.16 -14.80
N LEU A 132 16.77 3.97 -14.22
CA LEU A 132 16.91 2.71 -14.95
C LEU A 132 15.89 2.60 -16.09
N LEU A 133 14.64 2.99 -15.84
CA LEU A 133 13.59 3.03 -16.85
C LEU A 133 14.00 3.95 -18.01
N VAL A 134 14.46 5.17 -17.73
CA VAL A 134 14.95 6.12 -18.73
C VAL A 134 16.06 5.50 -19.59
N VAL A 135 17.06 4.88 -18.98
CA VAL A 135 18.16 4.22 -19.71
C VAL A 135 17.64 3.09 -20.59
N VAL A 136 16.76 2.23 -20.07
CA VAL A 136 16.15 1.13 -20.82
C VAL A 136 15.32 1.66 -21.99
N MET A 137 14.54 2.73 -21.79
CA MET A 137 13.74 3.35 -22.83
C MET A 137 14.60 3.92 -23.96
N VAL A 138 15.69 4.61 -23.64
CA VAL A 138 16.64 5.13 -24.64
C VAL A 138 17.29 3.99 -25.44
N LEU A 139 17.77 2.95 -24.75
CA LEU A 139 18.40 1.79 -25.40
C LEU A 139 17.39 1.02 -26.28
N ALA A 140 16.17 0.83 -25.79
CA ALA A 140 15.08 0.19 -26.54
C ALA A 140 14.73 1.02 -27.78
N GLY A 141 14.57 2.34 -27.64
CA GLY A 141 14.32 3.25 -28.75
C GLY A 141 15.42 3.20 -29.81
N ALA A 142 16.69 3.24 -29.40
CA ALA A 142 17.84 3.14 -30.31
C ALA A 142 17.89 1.80 -31.06
N ARG A 143 17.60 0.69 -30.39
CA ARG A 143 17.50 -0.64 -31.02
C ARG A 143 16.33 -0.70 -32.00
N LEU A 144 15.20 -0.09 -31.66
CA LEU A 144 13.96 -0.14 -32.43
C LEU A 144 14.03 0.70 -33.71
N ILE A 145 14.78 1.81 -33.72
CA ILE A 145 15.06 2.61 -34.92
C ILE A 145 15.87 1.81 -35.95
N ARG A 146 16.76 0.91 -35.49
CA ARG A 146 17.59 0.06 -36.36
C ARG A 146 16.83 -1.17 -36.87
N ALA A 147 15.76 -1.59 -36.19
CA ALA A 147 14.90 -2.70 -36.61
C ALA A 147 13.86 -2.24 -37.65
N ARG A 148 13.28 -3.18 -38.41
CA ARG A 148 12.29 -2.85 -39.46
C ARG A 148 11.13 -2.02 -38.91
N ARG A 149 10.72 -1.00 -39.67
CA ARG A 149 9.71 -0.01 -39.25
C ARG A 149 8.31 -0.62 -39.22
N HIS A 150 7.86 -1.05 -38.05
CA HIS A 150 6.47 -1.44 -37.80
C HIS A 150 5.71 -0.27 -37.16
N TRP A 151 4.38 -0.24 -37.28
CA TRP A 151 3.55 0.84 -36.70
C TRP A 151 3.75 0.97 -35.17
N SER A 152 3.84 -0.17 -34.48
CA SER A 152 4.12 -0.23 -33.05
C SER A 152 5.46 0.39 -32.65
N ALA A 153 6.47 0.33 -33.53
CA ALA A 153 7.77 0.95 -33.29
C ALA A 153 7.69 2.48 -33.27
N VAL A 154 6.91 3.06 -34.18
CA VAL A 154 6.67 4.51 -34.22
C VAL A 154 5.94 4.96 -32.97
N LEU A 155 4.88 4.24 -32.58
CA LEU A 155 4.13 4.54 -31.36
C LEU A 155 5.02 4.46 -30.11
N PHE A 156 5.84 3.42 -29.99
CA PHE A 156 6.76 3.27 -28.87
C PHE A 156 7.76 4.43 -28.80
N ILE A 157 8.37 4.82 -29.92
CA ILE A 157 9.34 5.93 -29.96
C ILE A 157 8.65 7.23 -29.53
N LEU A 158 7.43 7.49 -30.00
CA LEU A 158 6.69 8.70 -29.67
C LEU A 158 6.35 8.76 -28.16
N VAL A 159 5.84 7.67 -27.59
CA VAL A 159 5.55 7.57 -26.16
C VAL A 159 6.83 7.64 -25.32
N SER A 160 7.90 6.99 -25.77
CA SER A 160 9.20 7.03 -25.10
C SER A 160 9.79 8.43 -25.08
N LEU A 161 9.77 9.15 -26.21
CA LEU A 161 10.26 10.52 -26.28
C LEU A 161 9.44 11.43 -25.35
N PHE A 162 8.12 11.27 -25.36
CA PHE A 162 7.23 12.00 -24.47
C PHE A 162 7.58 11.77 -22.99
N LEU A 163 7.74 10.50 -22.57
CA LEU A 163 8.10 10.16 -21.19
C LEU A 163 9.50 10.69 -20.82
N LEU A 164 10.48 10.59 -21.72
CA LEU A 164 11.83 11.12 -21.50
C LEU A 164 11.83 12.64 -21.30
N VAL A 165 11.08 13.38 -22.11
CA VAL A 165 10.93 14.84 -21.95
C VAL A 165 10.24 15.19 -20.64
N SER A 166 9.23 14.42 -20.24
CA SER A 166 8.51 14.69 -18.99
C SER A 166 9.28 14.32 -17.73
N LEU A 167 10.24 13.39 -17.79
CA LEU A 167 11.10 13.01 -16.66
C LEU A 167 12.38 13.83 -16.58
N ALA A 168 12.76 14.52 -17.67
CA ALA A 168 14.00 15.30 -17.71
C ALA A 168 13.91 16.53 -16.78
N PRO A 169 14.94 16.80 -15.96
CA PRO A 169 14.99 17.98 -15.09
C PRO A 169 15.32 19.24 -15.91
N LEU A 170 14.41 19.63 -16.81
CA LEU A 170 14.59 20.72 -17.77
C LEU A 170 14.47 22.14 -17.16
N GLY A 171 14.58 22.26 -15.83
CA GLY A 171 14.43 23.54 -15.13
C GLY A 171 13.00 24.12 -15.25
N PRO A 172 12.83 25.44 -15.01
CA PRO A 172 11.53 26.12 -15.05
C PRO A 172 11.02 26.38 -16.48
N LEU A 173 11.29 25.49 -17.45
CA LEU A 173 10.65 25.56 -18.75
C LEU A 173 9.17 25.16 -18.57
N SER A 174 8.29 26.14 -18.72
CA SER A 174 6.84 26.06 -18.43
C SER A 174 6.13 24.89 -19.13
N PHE A 175 6.62 24.46 -20.29
CA PHE A 175 6.03 23.37 -21.07
C PHE A 175 6.22 21.99 -20.42
N ALA A 176 7.42 21.67 -19.93
CA ALA A 176 7.70 20.37 -19.30
C ALA A 176 6.98 20.22 -17.97
N GLN A 177 6.86 21.32 -17.21
CA GLN A 177 6.08 21.36 -15.97
C GLN A 177 4.58 21.20 -16.25
N GLY A 178 4.04 21.93 -17.24
CA GLY A 178 2.64 21.81 -17.65
C GLY A 178 2.26 20.39 -18.08
N LEU A 179 3.13 19.68 -18.79
CA LEU A 179 2.91 18.27 -19.17
C LEU A 179 2.92 17.33 -17.96
N ARG A 180 3.86 17.53 -17.03
CA ARG A 180 3.97 16.71 -15.82
C ARG A 180 2.72 16.85 -14.95
N ASP A 181 2.23 18.07 -14.78
CA ASP A 181 1.08 18.37 -13.93
C ASP A 181 -0.25 17.98 -14.59
N LEU A 182 -0.34 18.10 -15.93
CA LEU A 182 -1.56 17.72 -16.66
C LEU A 182 -1.72 16.20 -16.80
N LEU A 183 -0.62 15.46 -16.96
CA LEU A 183 -0.68 14.04 -17.36
C LEU A 183 -0.06 13.08 -16.35
N ILE A 184 1.17 13.33 -15.89
CA ILE A 184 1.87 12.37 -15.03
C ILE A 184 1.29 12.36 -13.61
N GLN A 185 1.08 13.53 -13.01
CA GLN A 185 0.52 13.61 -11.66
C GLN A 185 -0.89 12.99 -11.57
N PRO A 186 -1.84 13.36 -12.44
CA PRO A 186 -3.19 12.78 -12.40
C PRO A 186 -3.19 11.28 -12.69
N LEU A 187 -2.33 10.81 -13.60
CA LEU A 187 -2.22 9.39 -13.91
C LEU A 187 -1.60 8.59 -12.77
N ALA A 188 -0.54 9.08 -12.14
CA ALA A 188 0.10 8.44 -10.99
C ALA A 188 -0.83 8.40 -9.77
N MET A 189 -1.50 9.52 -9.46
CA MET A 189 -2.52 9.56 -8.41
C MET A 189 -3.73 8.69 -8.77
N GLY A 190 -4.13 8.66 -10.04
CA GLY A 190 -5.19 7.81 -10.56
C GLY A 190 -4.85 6.32 -10.41
N ALA A 191 -3.61 5.93 -10.70
CA ALA A 191 -3.12 4.57 -10.50
C ALA A 191 -3.09 4.19 -9.02
N ALA A 192 -2.58 5.06 -8.15
CA ALA A 192 -2.58 4.83 -6.70
C ALA A 192 -4.01 4.65 -6.15
N ARG A 193 -4.94 5.52 -6.55
CA ARG A 193 -6.37 5.39 -6.21
C ARG A 193 -6.98 4.13 -6.83
N GLY A 194 -6.61 3.77 -8.05
CA GLY A 194 -7.04 2.56 -8.72
C GLY A 194 -6.65 1.29 -7.97
N ILE A 195 -5.42 1.22 -7.45
CA ILE A 195 -4.97 0.13 -6.57
C ILE A 195 -5.82 0.07 -5.30
N LEU A 196 -6.04 1.20 -4.64
CA LEU A 196 -6.87 1.26 -3.43
C LEU A 196 -8.31 0.82 -3.69
N LEU A 197 -8.89 1.24 -4.81
CA LEU A 197 -10.22 0.81 -5.24
C LEU A 197 -10.24 -0.69 -5.56
N GLY A 198 -9.20 -1.21 -6.22
CA GLY A 198 -9.06 -2.64 -6.49
C GLY A 198 -8.99 -3.48 -5.21
N ILE A 199 -8.22 -3.03 -4.22
CA ILE A 199 -8.14 -3.67 -2.89
C ILE A 199 -9.50 -3.61 -2.20
N ALA A 200 -10.17 -2.45 -2.22
CA ALA A 200 -11.50 -2.29 -1.61
C ALA A 200 -12.54 -3.20 -2.28
N LEU A 201 -12.58 -3.26 -3.61
CA LEU A 201 -13.48 -4.15 -4.36
C LEU A 201 -13.17 -5.62 -4.09
N GLY A 202 -11.89 -5.99 -4.00
CA GLY A 202 -11.46 -7.34 -3.64
C GLY A 202 -11.94 -7.73 -2.24
N ALA A 203 -11.79 -6.84 -1.26
CA ALA A 203 -12.27 -7.06 0.11
C ALA A 203 -13.80 -7.12 0.21
N VAL A 204 -14.51 -6.30 -0.57
CA VAL A 204 -15.98 -6.37 -0.66
C VAL A 204 -16.42 -7.68 -1.31
N ALA A 205 -15.75 -8.11 -2.38
CA ALA A 205 -16.07 -9.35 -3.07
C ALA A 205 -15.86 -10.58 -2.17
N THR A 206 -14.78 -10.64 -1.41
CA THR A 206 -14.56 -11.71 -0.42
C THR A 206 -15.58 -11.66 0.70
N GLY A 207 -15.88 -10.47 1.23
CA GLY A 207 -16.94 -10.30 2.24
C GLY A 207 -18.30 -10.76 1.74
N LEU A 208 -18.68 -10.41 0.51
CA LEU A 208 -19.95 -10.81 -0.10
C LEU A 208 -20.04 -12.34 -0.30
N ARG A 209 -18.95 -12.98 -0.73
CA ARG A 209 -18.90 -14.45 -0.86
C ARG A 209 -19.14 -15.15 0.47
N VAL A 210 -18.61 -14.60 1.57
CA VAL A 210 -18.88 -15.10 2.93
C VAL A 210 -20.33 -14.87 3.33
N ILE A 211 -20.91 -13.69 3.06
CA ILE A 211 -22.31 -13.37 3.39
C ILE A 211 -23.29 -14.25 2.63
N ILE A 212 -23.03 -14.54 1.35
CA ILE A 212 -23.88 -15.43 0.53
C ILE A 212 -23.68 -16.91 0.95
N GLY A 213 -22.66 -17.22 1.75
CA GLY A 213 -22.36 -18.59 2.19
C GLY A 213 -21.65 -19.43 1.14
N VAL A 214 -21.05 -18.81 0.12
CA VAL A 214 -20.22 -19.52 -0.88
C VAL A 214 -18.90 -19.95 -0.26
N ASP A 215 -18.28 -19.05 0.51
CA ASP A 215 -17.01 -19.33 1.19
C ASP A 215 -17.25 -19.66 2.68
N HIS A 216 -16.73 -20.81 3.11
CA HIS A 216 -16.78 -21.27 4.51
C HIS A 216 -15.37 -21.16 5.12
N PRO A 217 -14.98 -20.01 5.69
CA PRO A 217 -13.60 -19.76 6.16
C PRO A 217 -13.14 -20.69 7.30
N TYR A 218 -14.06 -21.45 7.89
CA TYR A 218 -13.78 -22.34 9.02
C TYR A 218 -14.10 -23.81 8.71
N GLY A 219 -14.49 -24.16 7.48
CA GLY A 219 -14.99 -25.49 7.14
C GLY A 219 -13.93 -26.42 6.54
N ASP A 220 -12.97 -26.86 7.35
CA ASP A 220 -12.31 -28.17 7.21
C ASP A 220 -12.64 -29.04 8.45
#